data_AF-A0A846WPB3-F1
#
_entry.id   AF-A0A846WPB3-F1
#
_cell.length_a   1.000
_cell.length_b   1.000
_cell.length_c   1.000
_cell.angle_alpha   90.00
_cell.angle_beta   90.00
_cell.angle_gamma   90.00
#
_symmetry.space_group_name_H-M   'P 1'
#
loop_
_entity.id
_entity.type
_entity.pdbx_description
1 polymer ?
#
loop_
_entity_poly.entity_id
_entity_poly.type
_entity_poly.pdbx_seq_one_letter_code
_entity_poly.pdbx_strand_id
1 'polypeptide(L)'
;MRRREHDMGSMTIRRAVAVLAICCGALLPAACARPDDPTGADTASRSVDNNVNPRTLTNTADEVSRQGLPVTNQHIVTAQVCPSAGCTSALATDQFTLMQFQTTGRAEIYLGAHLQSFQVLNVVVDFPAGTSADQQKRYQNAIQTALA
;
A
#
# COMPACT_ATOMS: atom_id res chain seq x y z
N MET A 1 -43.59 -7.43 32.89
CA MET A 1 -42.95 -8.66 33.41
C MET A 1 -41.61 -8.85 32.70
N ARG A 2 -40.51 -8.96 33.49
CA ARG A 2 -39.17 -9.52 33.18
C ARG A 2 -38.39 -8.85 32.02
N ARG A 3 -37.43 -7.93 32.29
CA ARG A 3 -36.01 -8.15 32.68
C ARG A 3 -35.37 -9.34 31.95
N ARG A 4 -34.32 -9.10 31.16
CA ARG A 4 -32.93 -9.54 31.46
C ARG A 4 -31.92 -8.79 30.57
N GLU A 5 -31.12 -7.99 31.26
CA GLU A 5 -29.81 -7.50 30.85
C GLU A 5 -28.85 -8.69 30.74
N HIS A 6 -27.98 -8.70 29.74
CA HIS A 6 -26.71 -9.43 29.77
C HIS A 6 -25.60 -8.49 29.29
N ASP A 7 -25.07 -7.80 30.28
CA ASP A 7 -23.71 -7.31 30.34
C ASP A 7 -22.73 -8.52 30.29
N MET A 8 -21.44 -8.21 30.12
CA MET A 8 -20.26 -9.01 30.45
C MET A 8 -19.53 -9.68 29.28
N GLY A 9 -18.36 -9.12 28.96
CA GLY A 9 -17.37 -9.79 28.11
C GLY A 9 -16.12 -9.00 27.73
N SER A 10 -15.66 -8.03 28.52
CA SER A 10 -14.35 -7.39 28.34
C SER A 10 -13.24 -8.43 28.56
N MET A 11 -12.62 -8.93 27.49
CA MET A 11 -11.48 -9.84 27.57
C MET A 11 -10.19 -9.10 27.18
N THR A 12 -9.62 -8.43 28.17
CA THR A 12 -8.23 -7.93 28.17
C THR A 12 -7.26 -9.10 28.17
N ILE A 13 -6.56 -9.34 27.05
CA ILE A 13 -5.52 -10.36 26.95
C ILE A 13 -4.18 -9.74 27.38
N ARG A 14 -3.66 -10.34 28.45
CA ARG A 14 -2.48 -9.94 29.22
C ARG A 14 -1.19 -10.12 28.41
N ARG A 15 -0.36 -9.08 28.39
CA ARG A 15 1.03 -9.12 27.93
C ARG A 15 1.84 -10.06 28.82
N ALA A 16 2.28 -11.21 28.27
CA ALA A 16 3.28 -12.04 28.90
C ALA A 16 4.67 -11.63 28.38
N VAL A 17 5.38 -10.89 29.21
CA VAL A 17 6.82 -10.65 29.07
C VAL A 17 7.52 -11.91 29.57
N ALA A 18 8.25 -12.60 28.70
CA ALA A 18 9.17 -13.67 29.09
C ALA A 18 10.58 -13.30 28.61
N VAL A 19 11.33 -12.67 29.53
CA VAL A 19 12.77 -12.51 29.43
C VAL A 19 13.39 -13.84 29.86
N LEU A 20 14.02 -14.56 28.94
CA LEU A 20 14.85 -15.71 29.28
C LEU A 20 16.30 -15.40 28.88
N ALA A 21 17.07 -15.01 29.88
CA ALA A 21 18.52 -14.93 29.84
C ALA A 21 19.10 -16.31 30.10
N ILE A 22 19.92 -16.83 29.18
CA ILE A 22 20.80 -17.98 29.42
C ILE A 22 22.20 -17.65 28.91
N CYS A 23 23.15 -17.67 29.84
CA CYS A 23 24.57 -17.40 29.66
C CYS A 23 25.37 -18.64 29.24
N CYS A 24 26.57 -18.37 28.72
CA CYS A 24 27.79 -19.18 28.74
C CYS A 24 27.97 -20.35 27.75
N GLY A 25 28.98 -20.20 26.89
CA GLY A 25 29.63 -21.30 26.15
C GLY A 25 30.69 -20.80 25.18
N ALA A 26 31.88 -20.46 25.68
CA ALA A 26 33.07 -20.20 24.85
C ALA A 26 33.74 -21.52 24.44
N LEU A 27 34.25 -21.62 23.20
CA LEU A 27 35.54 -22.23 22.78
C LEU A 27 35.62 -22.38 21.23
N LEU A 28 36.61 -21.69 20.64
CA LEU A 28 37.20 -21.90 19.30
C LEU A 28 37.94 -23.27 19.25
N PRO A 29 38.23 -23.93 18.09
CA PRO A 29 38.85 -23.33 16.90
C PRO A 29 38.48 -23.95 15.52
N ALA A 30 38.98 -23.32 14.45
CA ALA A 30 39.51 -23.92 13.20
C ALA A 30 39.18 -23.04 11.98
N ALA A 31 40.15 -22.20 11.63
CA ALA A 31 40.25 -21.60 10.32
C ALA A 31 40.62 -22.70 9.30
N CYS A 32 39.71 -22.98 8.36
CA CYS A 32 40.03 -23.60 7.09
C CYS A 32 39.59 -22.63 5.99
N ALA A 33 40.56 -21.87 5.47
CA ALA A 33 40.37 -21.10 4.26
C ALA A 33 40.21 -22.07 3.09
N ARG A 34 39.09 -21.95 2.37
CA ARG A 34 39.01 -22.34 0.95
C ARG A 34 38.74 -21.05 0.17
N PRO A 35 39.61 -20.66 -0.77
CA PRO A 35 39.28 -19.63 -1.73
C PRO A 35 38.40 -20.29 -2.80
N ASP A 36 37.12 -20.48 -2.47
CA ASP A 36 36.11 -20.71 -3.50
C ASP A 36 35.65 -19.32 -3.95
N ASP A 37 36.01 -18.99 -5.19
CA ASP A 37 35.57 -17.83 -5.96
C ASP A 37 34.16 -17.39 -5.56
N PRO A 38 33.94 -16.16 -5.07
CA PRO A 38 32.67 -15.50 -5.29
C PRO A 38 32.66 -15.11 -6.77
N THR A 39 32.55 -16.11 -7.66
CA THR A 39 31.76 -15.92 -8.88
C THR A 39 30.45 -15.43 -8.33
N GLY A 40 30.23 -14.12 -8.45
CA GLY A 40 29.02 -13.46 -8.02
C GLY A 40 27.88 -14.30 -8.53
N ALA A 41 27.29 -15.09 -7.65
CA ALA A 41 25.87 -15.27 -7.68
C ALA A 41 25.34 -13.86 -7.45
N ASP A 42 25.33 -13.09 -8.53
CA ASP A 42 24.21 -12.30 -8.95
C ASP A 42 23.00 -13.20 -8.69
N THR A 43 22.58 -13.18 -7.43
CA THR A 43 21.19 -13.01 -7.11
C THR A 43 20.84 -11.74 -7.85
N ALA A 44 20.64 -11.88 -9.16
CA ALA A 44 19.56 -11.23 -9.84
C ALA A 44 18.33 -11.66 -9.02
N SER A 45 18.14 -10.99 -7.89
CA SER A 45 17.00 -10.12 -7.71
C SER A 45 16.71 -9.60 -9.11
N ARG A 46 15.95 -10.39 -9.87
CA ARG A 46 14.90 -9.85 -10.69
C ARG A 46 13.99 -9.15 -9.68
N SER A 47 14.45 -8.02 -9.14
CA SER A 47 13.62 -6.85 -9.08
C SER A 47 13.05 -6.81 -10.48
N VAL A 48 11.85 -7.37 -10.62
CA VAL A 48 10.98 -7.04 -11.72
C VAL A 48 11.08 -5.53 -11.75
N ASP A 49 11.77 -5.05 -12.77
CA ASP A 49 11.88 -3.65 -13.06
C ASP A 49 10.47 -3.26 -13.46
N ASN A 50 9.61 -3.08 -12.44
CA ASN A 50 8.38 -2.35 -12.54
C ASN A 50 8.84 -0.92 -12.72
N ASN A 51 9.39 -0.64 -13.90
CA ASN A 51 9.60 0.70 -14.37
C ASN A 51 8.20 1.30 -14.46
N VAL A 52 7.83 1.96 -13.37
CA VAL A 52 6.49 2.45 -13.11
C VAL A 52 6.25 3.56 -14.10
N ASN A 53 5.46 3.27 -15.11
CA ASN A 53 5.15 4.24 -16.14
C ASN A 53 4.02 5.13 -15.61
N PRO A 54 4.26 6.42 -15.29
CA PRO A 54 3.20 7.34 -14.89
C PRO A 54 2.11 7.47 -15.96
N ARG A 55 2.36 7.04 -17.22
CA ARG A 55 1.30 6.92 -18.24
C ARG A 55 0.15 6.02 -17.81
N THR A 56 0.37 5.00 -16.99
CA THR A 56 -0.74 4.14 -16.55
C THR A 56 -1.76 4.95 -15.75
N LEU A 57 -1.31 5.81 -14.81
CA LEU A 57 -2.21 6.65 -14.03
C LEU A 57 -2.88 7.74 -14.87
N THR A 58 -2.15 8.34 -15.83
CA THR A 58 -2.72 9.29 -16.79
C THR A 58 -3.80 8.63 -17.64
N ASN A 59 -3.54 7.44 -18.18
CA ASN A 59 -4.51 6.70 -18.99
C ASN A 59 -5.76 6.34 -18.19
N THR A 60 -5.60 5.96 -16.92
CA THR A 60 -6.73 5.71 -16.01
C THR A 60 -7.58 6.97 -15.83
N ALA A 61 -6.95 8.12 -15.55
CA ALA A 61 -7.66 9.39 -15.41
C ALA A 61 -8.37 9.81 -16.71
N ASP A 62 -7.74 9.61 -17.87
CA ASP A 62 -8.32 9.88 -19.18
C ASP A 62 -9.52 8.96 -19.48
N GLU A 63 -9.47 7.68 -19.09
CA GLU A 63 -10.58 6.74 -19.22
C GLU A 63 -11.75 7.13 -18.29
N VAL A 64 -11.46 7.58 -17.06
CA VAL A 64 -12.49 8.13 -16.17
C VAL A 64 -13.15 9.36 -16.80
N SER A 65 -12.37 10.23 -17.45
CA SER A 65 -12.92 11.38 -18.17
C SER A 65 -13.78 10.96 -19.36
N ARG A 66 -13.40 9.91 -20.10
CA ARG A 66 -14.18 9.35 -21.22
C ARG A 66 -15.51 8.74 -20.78
N GLN A 67 -15.62 8.35 -19.51
CA GLN A 67 -16.89 7.94 -18.89
C GLN A 67 -17.80 9.11 -18.50
N GLY A 68 -17.42 10.36 -18.81
CA GLY A 68 -18.23 11.55 -18.56
C GLY A 68 -18.11 12.13 -17.16
N LEU A 69 -17.13 11.67 -16.35
CA LEU A 69 -16.82 12.26 -15.06
C LEU A 69 -15.79 13.38 -15.20
N PRO A 70 -15.90 14.48 -14.43
CA PRO A 70 -14.91 15.53 -14.48
C PRO A 70 -13.58 15.06 -13.87
N VAL A 71 -12.50 15.37 -14.57
CA VAL A 71 -11.11 15.13 -14.17
C VAL A 71 -10.37 16.43 -14.45
N THR A 72 -10.27 17.30 -13.45
CA THR A 72 -9.71 18.65 -13.60
C THR A 72 -8.41 18.80 -12.84
N ASN A 73 -7.57 19.74 -13.30
CA ASN A 73 -6.24 20.01 -12.74
C ASN A 73 -5.37 18.75 -12.58
N GLN A 74 -5.37 17.88 -13.60
CA GLN A 74 -4.54 16.68 -13.61
C GLN A 74 -3.04 17.03 -13.65
N HIS A 75 -2.27 16.51 -12.68
CA HIS A 75 -0.81 16.69 -12.65
C HIS A 75 -0.12 15.56 -11.87
N ILE A 76 1.13 15.29 -12.24
CA ILE A 76 1.96 14.29 -11.55
C ILE A 76 2.46 14.89 -10.23
N VAL A 77 2.22 14.16 -9.13
CA VAL A 77 2.60 14.55 -7.77
C VAL A 77 3.52 13.50 -7.10
N THR A 78 4.14 12.63 -7.90
CA THR A 78 5.01 11.54 -7.42
C THR A 78 6.07 12.02 -6.44
N ALA A 79 6.80 13.08 -6.76
CA ALA A 79 7.90 13.58 -5.93
C ALA A 79 7.42 14.15 -4.58
N GLN A 80 6.16 14.58 -4.51
CA GLN A 80 5.55 15.19 -3.34
C GLN A 80 4.89 14.14 -2.43
N VAL A 81 4.19 13.17 -3.03
CA VAL A 81 3.34 12.20 -2.30
C VAL A 81 4.10 10.93 -1.97
N CYS A 82 4.89 10.40 -2.90
CA CYS A 82 5.45 9.06 -2.74
C CYS A 82 6.56 8.90 -1.68
N PRO A 83 7.36 9.91 -1.31
CA PRO A 83 8.29 9.78 -0.20
C PRO A 83 7.64 9.40 1.13
N SER A 84 6.41 9.89 1.40
CA SER A 84 5.66 9.58 2.62
C SER A 84 4.68 8.43 2.45
N ALA A 85 3.98 8.35 1.31
CA ALA A 85 2.99 7.29 1.05
C ALA A 85 3.65 5.94 0.72
N GLY A 86 4.89 5.96 0.22
CA GLY A 86 5.58 4.76 -0.23
C GLY A 86 5.01 4.18 -1.53
N CYS A 87 4.36 5.00 -2.34
CA CYS A 87 4.01 4.71 -3.73
C CYS A 87 5.23 4.83 -4.64
N THR A 88 5.07 4.40 -5.89
CA THR A 88 6.07 4.53 -6.96
C THR A 88 5.70 5.60 -7.98
N SER A 89 4.40 5.89 -8.12
CA SER A 89 3.89 6.99 -8.93
C SER A 89 2.61 7.55 -8.31
N ALA A 90 2.40 8.85 -8.44
CA ALA A 90 1.18 9.50 -8.02
C ALA A 90 0.73 10.59 -9.00
N LEU A 91 -0.58 10.66 -9.21
CA LEU A 91 -1.24 11.65 -10.06
C LEU A 91 -2.42 12.23 -9.28
N ALA A 92 -2.47 13.55 -9.19
CA ALA A 92 -3.54 14.27 -8.52
C ALA A 92 -4.45 14.93 -9.55
N THR A 93 -5.71 15.05 -9.16
CA THR A 93 -6.78 15.82 -9.82
C THR A 93 -7.54 16.55 -8.71
N ASP A 94 -8.47 17.44 -9.06
CA ASP A 94 -9.33 18.07 -8.04
C ASP A 94 -10.28 17.06 -7.36
N GLN A 95 -10.51 15.90 -7.98
CA GLN A 95 -11.55 14.96 -7.58
C GLN A 95 -11.00 13.72 -6.88
N PHE A 96 -9.77 13.31 -7.20
CA PHE A 96 -9.09 12.17 -6.60
C PHE A 96 -7.58 12.25 -6.80
N THR A 97 -6.84 11.56 -5.95
CA THR A 97 -5.42 11.26 -6.14
C THR A 97 -5.24 9.77 -6.35
N LEU A 98 -4.61 9.39 -7.47
CA LEU A 98 -4.21 8.02 -7.75
C LEU A 98 -2.78 7.80 -7.25
N MET A 99 -2.55 6.72 -6.53
CA MET A 99 -1.24 6.30 -6.06
C MET A 99 -0.99 4.86 -6.47
N GLN A 100 0.02 4.63 -7.29
CA GLN A 100 0.44 3.28 -7.66
C GLN A 100 1.54 2.79 -6.73
N PHE A 101 1.39 1.58 -6.21
CA PHE A 101 2.35 0.93 -5.34
C PHE A 101 3.09 -0.19 -6.08
N GLN A 102 4.27 -0.54 -5.59
CA GLN A 102 5.07 -1.63 -6.16
C GLN A 102 4.34 -2.97 -6.17
N THR A 103 3.48 -3.22 -5.16
CA THR A 103 2.71 -4.47 -5.01
C THR A 103 1.33 -4.18 -4.41
N THR A 104 0.40 -5.13 -4.57
CA THR A 104 -0.92 -5.07 -3.92
C THR A 104 -0.80 -5.03 -2.39
N GLY A 105 0.06 -5.84 -1.80
CA GLY A 105 0.28 -5.85 -0.35
C GLY A 105 0.81 -4.52 0.20
N ARG A 106 1.60 -3.77 -0.58
CA ARG A 106 2.03 -2.41 -0.21
C ARG A 106 0.88 -1.41 -0.22
N ALA A 107 -0.02 -1.52 -1.20
CA ALA A 107 -1.24 -0.71 -1.25
C ALA A 107 -2.20 -1.05 -0.10
N GLU A 108 -2.35 -2.33 0.25
CA GLU A 108 -3.17 -2.78 1.40
C GLU A 108 -2.64 -2.23 2.74
N ILE A 109 -1.31 -2.23 2.93
CA ILE A 109 -0.69 -1.63 4.12
C ILE A 109 -1.00 -0.13 4.19
N TYR A 110 -0.93 0.59 3.07
CA TYR A 110 -1.31 2.01 3.03
C TYR A 110 -2.79 2.20 3.38
N LEU A 111 -3.69 1.41 2.79
CA LEU A 111 -5.12 1.46 3.11
C LEU A 111 -5.42 1.20 4.58
N GLY A 112 -4.67 0.32 5.24
CA GLY A 112 -4.83 0.07 6.68
C GLY A 112 -4.70 1.31 7.56
N ALA A 113 -3.99 2.34 7.09
CA ALA A 113 -3.87 3.64 7.73
C ALA A 113 -4.80 4.72 7.14
N HIS A 114 -5.43 4.47 5.99
CA HIS A 114 -6.24 5.42 5.21
C HIS A 114 -7.61 4.82 4.88
N LEU A 115 -8.46 4.66 5.90
CA LEU A 115 -9.74 3.93 5.80
C LEU A 115 -10.81 4.58 4.91
N GLN A 116 -10.61 5.84 4.50
CA GLN A 116 -11.52 6.56 3.60
C GLN A 116 -11.12 6.40 2.12
N SER A 117 -10.03 5.70 1.87
CA SER A 117 -9.47 5.46 0.55
C SER A 117 -9.97 4.14 -0.01
N PHE A 118 -9.86 3.99 -1.33
CA PHE A 118 -10.29 2.80 -2.06
C PHE A 118 -9.11 2.21 -2.83
N GLN A 119 -9.09 0.89 -3.02
CA GLN A 119 -8.01 0.19 -3.73
C GLN A 119 -8.54 -0.66 -4.87
N VAL A 120 -7.80 -0.63 -5.99
CA VAL A 120 -7.89 -1.59 -7.09
C VAL A 120 -6.50 -2.14 -7.35
N LEU A 121 -6.30 -3.44 -7.11
CA LEU A 121 -4.99 -4.09 -7.26
C LEU A 121 -3.89 -3.37 -6.47
N ASN A 122 -2.90 -2.77 -7.13
CA ASN A 122 -1.81 -2.01 -6.52
C ASN A 122 -2.00 -0.49 -6.63
N VAL A 123 -3.22 -0.02 -6.94
CA VAL A 123 -3.56 1.40 -7.03
C VAL A 123 -4.50 1.76 -5.88
N VAL A 124 -4.14 2.79 -5.12
CA VAL A 124 -5.01 3.42 -4.13
C VAL A 124 -5.54 4.74 -4.67
N VAL A 125 -6.79 5.04 -4.35
CA VAL A 125 -7.49 6.26 -4.68
C VAL A 125 -7.85 6.97 -3.38
N ASP A 126 -7.32 8.17 -3.21
CA ASP A 126 -7.69 9.08 -2.13
C ASP A 126 -8.65 10.14 -2.68
N PHE A 127 -9.72 10.41 -1.92
CA PHE A 127 -10.68 11.46 -2.25
C PHE A 127 -10.45 12.70 -1.38
N PRO A 128 -10.62 13.92 -1.92
CA PRO A 128 -10.61 15.14 -1.13
C PRO A 128 -11.63 15.09 0.01
N ALA A 129 -11.29 15.73 1.13
CA ALA A 129 -12.21 15.87 2.25
C ALA A 129 -13.52 16.54 1.81
N GLY A 130 -14.65 16.00 2.28
CA GLY A 130 -15.98 16.51 1.93
C GLY A 130 -16.58 15.93 0.63
N THR A 131 -15.85 15.09 -0.11
CA THR A 131 -16.42 14.32 -1.22
C THR A 131 -17.53 13.40 -0.69
N SER A 132 -18.76 13.55 -1.20
CA SER A 132 -19.89 12.76 -0.73
C SER A 132 -19.76 11.27 -1.10
N ALA A 133 -20.37 10.38 -0.30
CA ALA A 133 -20.30 8.94 -0.55
C ALA A 133 -20.81 8.55 -1.96
N ASP A 134 -21.87 9.21 -2.46
CA ASP A 134 -22.37 8.98 -3.82
C ASP A 134 -21.36 9.41 -4.89
N GLN A 135 -20.65 10.52 -4.65
CA GLN A 135 -19.60 10.97 -5.57
C GLN A 135 -18.41 10.03 -5.54
N GLN A 136 -17.94 9.62 -4.35
CA GLN A 136 -16.88 8.63 -4.22
C GLN A 136 -17.24 7.34 -4.95
N LYS A 137 -18.46 6.80 -4.74
CA LYS A 137 -18.93 5.59 -5.41
C LYS A 137 -18.94 5.71 -6.93
N ARG A 138 -19.34 6.86 -7.48
CA ARG A 138 -19.28 7.12 -8.93
C ARG A 138 -17.85 7.03 -9.46
N TYR A 139 -16.89 7.68 -8.80
CA TYR A 139 -15.49 7.61 -9.20
C TYR A 139 -14.87 6.23 -8.98
N GLN A 140 -15.19 5.55 -7.87
CA GLN A 140 -14.72 4.18 -7.61
C GLN A 140 -15.13 3.23 -8.74
N ASN A 141 -16.40 3.25 -9.14
CA ASN A 141 -16.88 2.43 -10.24
C ASN A 141 -16.14 2.75 -11.55
N ALA A 142 -15.98 4.04 -11.86
CA ALA A 142 -15.32 4.45 -13.10
C ALA A 142 -13.84 4.07 -13.14
N ILE A 143 -13.13 4.23 -12.00
CA ILE A 143 -11.72 3.85 -11.86
C ILE A 143 -11.58 2.33 -11.92
N GLN A 144 -12.51 1.57 -11.32
CA GLN A 144 -12.51 0.11 -11.39
C GLN A 144 -12.69 -0.37 -12.84
N THR A 145 -13.59 0.25 -13.61
CA THR A 145 -13.74 -0.02 -15.05
C THR A 145 -12.50 0.38 -15.84
N ALA A 146 -11.85 1.50 -15.50
CA ALA A 146 -10.65 1.98 -16.19
C ALA A 146 -9.39 1.12 -15.93
N LEU A 147 -9.40 0.32 -14.87
CA LEU A 147 -8.29 -0.55 -14.47
C LEU A 147 -8.57 -2.05 -14.73
N ALA A 148 -9.76 -2.38 -15.24
CA ALA A 148 -10.16 -3.74 -15.60
C ALA A 148 -9.63 -4.13 -16.98
#